data_AF-A0A2W5QNH0-F1
#
_entry.id   AF-A0A2W5QNH0-F1
#
_cell.length_a   1.000
_cell.length_b   1.000
_cell.length_c   1.000
_cell.angle_alpha   90.00
_cell.angle_beta   90.00
_cell.angle_gamma   90.00
#
_symmetry.space_group_name_H-M   'P 1'
#
loop_
_entity.id
_entity.type
_entity.pdbx_description
1 polymer ?
#
loop_
_entity_poly.entity_id
_entity_poly.type
_entity_poly.pdbx_seq_one_letter_code
_entity_poly.pdbx_strand_id
1 'polypeptide(L)'
;MPLDPASKTGKRCRAAYPLLLGIHALAAVLLFLTIFPLFQQIVSQIGRAQPLDTSTAVTAIVLALVMQTCYWARYLRVPVPAPFRGAFAGHLLMFASRVSFFFGGALFAAIFFRHVPQLDVLPPVGQGLAKALGVMGLLFAAFCFSLELERLGRAIEEGPARDS
;
A
#
# COMPACT_ATOMS: atom_id res chain seq x y z
N MET A 1 -40.40 15.63 -11.87
CA MET A 1 -39.59 15.60 -10.63
C MET A 1 -38.12 15.50 -11.02
N PRO A 2 -37.39 16.62 -11.15
CA PRO A 2 -36.01 16.61 -11.60
C PRO A 2 -35.10 16.17 -10.44
N LEU A 3 -34.30 15.13 -10.66
CA LEU A 3 -33.25 14.71 -9.74
C LEU A 3 -32.13 15.75 -9.77
N ASP A 4 -32.05 16.53 -8.69
CA ASP A 4 -31.07 17.58 -8.49
C ASP A 4 -29.62 17.03 -8.59
N PRO A 5 -28.85 17.42 -9.63
CA PRO A 5 -27.48 16.90 -9.85
C PRO A 5 -26.52 17.30 -8.72
N ALA A 6 -26.84 18.34 -7.95
CA ALA A 6 -26.05 18.76 -6.79
C ALA A 6 -26.03 17.70 -5.68
N SER A 7 -27.13 16.95 -5.51
CA SER A 7 -27.26 15.92 -4.46
C SER A 7 -26.37 14.69 -4.70
N LYS A 8 -26.16 14.31 -5.97
CA LYS A 8 -25.27 13.20 -6.36
C LYS A 8 -23.81 13.58 -6.16
N THR A 9 -23.44 14.82 -6.45
CA THR A 9 -22.07 15.33 -6.28
C THR A 9 -21.68 15.41 -4.80
N GLY A 10 -22.57 15.89 -3.92
CA GLY A 10 -22.32 15.95 -2.48
C GLY A 10 -22.17 14.57 -1.80
N LYS A 11 -23.02 13.59 -2.18
CA LYS A 11 -22.90 12.21 -1.67
C LYS A 11 -21.67 11.49 -2.22
N ARG A 12 -21.32 11.70 -3.49
CA ARG A 12 -20.08 11.16 -4.10
C ARG A 12 -18.84 11.67 -3.36
N CYS A 13 -18.78 12.95 -2.99
CA CYS A 13 -17.66 13.49 -2.20
C CYS A 13 -17.52 12.84 -0.81
N ARG A 14 -18.63 12.62 -0.08
CA ARG A 14 -18.57 12.00 1.27
C ARG A 14 -18.24 10.51 1.23
N ALA A 15 -18.70 9.78 0.20
CA ALA A 15 -18.44 8.35 0.06
C ALA A 15 -17.12 8.02 -0.67
N ALA A 16 -16.54 8.98 -1.41
CA ALA A 16 -15.31 8.74 -2.17
C ALA A 16 -14.12 8.40 -1.28
N TYR A 17 -13.95 9.08 -0.15
CA TYR A 17 -12.84 8.82 0.77
C TYR A 17 -12.88 7.38 1.36
N PRO A 18 -13.96 6.94 2.04
CA PRO A 18 -14.00 5.60 2.62
C PRO A 18 -13.96 4.50 1.54
N LEU A 19 -14.50 4.75 0.34
CA LEU A 19 -14.41 3.81 -0.77
C LEU A 19 -12.96 3.66 -1.28
N LEU A 20 -12.28 4.79 -1.53
CA LEU A 20 -10.87 4.78 -1.97
C LEU A 20 -9.97 4.16 -0.92
N LEU A 21 -10.18 4.49 0.36
CA LEU A 21 -9.45 3.88 1.47
C LEU A 21 -9.73 2.38 1.57
N GLY A 22 -10.99 1.96 1.41
CA GLY A 22 -11.38 0.55 1.43
C GLY A 22 -10.72 -0.25 0.31
N ILE A 23 -10.71 0.29 -0.92
CA ILE A 23 -10.01 -0.32 -2.06
C ILE A 23 -8.49 -0.37 -1.80
N HIS A 24 -7.92 0.71 -1.27
CA HIS A 24 -6.49 0.78 -0.94
C HIS A 24 -6.11 -0.25 0.14
N ALA A 25 -6.89 -0.36 1.21
CA ALA A 25 -6.69 -1.33 2.28
C ALA A 25 -6.87 -2.77 1.79
N LEU A 26 -7.89 -3.02 0.96
CA LEU A 26 -8.10 -4.34 0.37
C LEU A 26 -6.91 -4.74 -0.53
N ALA A 27 -6.44 -3.83 -1.37
CA ALA A 27 -5.26 -4.07 -2.21
C ALA A 27 -4.01 -4.34 -1.36
N ALA A 28 -3.82 -3.60 -0.26
CA ALA A 28 -2.71 -3.82 0.67
C ALA A 28 -2.80 -5.20 1.35
N VAL A 29 -3.98 -5.62 1.80
CA VAL A 29 -4.20 -6.95 2.40
C VAL A 29 -3.95 -8.05 1.38
N LEU A 30 -4.47 -7.92 0.15
CA LEU A 30 -4.23 -8.90 -0.92
C LEU A 30 -2.74 -8.98 -1.28
N LEU A 31 -2.04 -7.84 -1.31
CA LEU A 31 -0.60 -7.78 -1.56
C LEU A 31 0.15 -8.50 -0.44
N PHE A 32 -0.21 -8.25 0.82
CA PHE A 32 0.34 -8.94 1.98
C PHE A 32 0.10 -10.44 1.89
N LEU A 33 -1.13 -10.90 1.60
CA LEU A 33 -1.46 -12.32 1.48
C LEU A 33 -0.74 -13.00 0.31
N THR A 34 -0.45 -12.25 -0.76
CA THR A 34 0.32 -12.76 -1.91
C THR A 34 1.79 -12.92 -1.58
N ILE A 35 2.35 -11.96 -0.84
CA ILE A 35 3.79 -11.90 -0.55
C ILE A 35 4.18 -12.67 0.71
N PHE A 36 3.30 -12.77 1.71
CA PHE A 36 3.59 -13.42 2.97
C PHE A 36 4.01 -14.90 2.83
N PRO A 37 3.36 -15.73 1.99
CA PRO A 37 3.83 -17.09 1.71
C PRO A 37 5.22 -17.11 1.07
N LEU A 38 5.50 -16.14 0.18
CA LEU A 38 6.80 -15.98 -0.45
C LEU A 38 7.88 -15.64 0.60
N PHE A 39 7.56 -14.72 1.51
CA PHE A 39 8.43 -14.36 2.63
C PHE A 39 8.71 -15.58 3.53
N GLN A 40 7.67 -16.35 3.90
CA GLN A 40 7.80 -17.59 4.66
C GLN A 40 8.69 -18.62 3.95
N GLN A 41 8.50 -18.79 2.64
CA GLN A 41 9.33 -19.68 1.81
C GLN A 41 10.79 -19.22 1.76
N ILE A 42 11.03 -17.92 1.61
CA ILE A 42 12.39 -17.35 1.60
C ILE A 42 13.09 -17.59 2.95
N VAL A 43 12.38 -17.37 4.06
CA VAL A 43 12.95 -17.55 5.41
C VAL A 43 13.16 -19.03 5.75
N SER A 44 12.29 -19.92 5.29
CA SER A 44 12.39 -21.36 5.58
C SER A 44 13.37 -22.11 4.68
N GLN A 45 13.63 -21.63 3.46
CA GLN A 45 14.50 -22.29 2.47
C GLN A 45 15.75 -21.46 2.15
N ILE A 46 16.50 -21.09 3.20
CA ILE A 46 17.78 -20.40 3.09
C ILE A 46 18.76 -21.28 2.28
N GLY A 47 18.99 -20.94 1.01
CA GLY A 47 20.00 -21.60 0.17
C GLY A 47 19.55 -22.00 -1.24
N ARG A 48 18.26 -22.23 -1.51
CA ARG A 48 17.77 -22.51 -2.90
C ARG A 48 17.22 -21.29 -3.62
N ALA A 49 17.65 -21.06 -4.86
CA ALA A 49 17.06 -20.03 -5.70
C ALA A 49 15.64 -20.48 -6.04
N GLN A 50 14.63 -19.80 -5.49
CA GLN A 50 13.27 -20.04 -5.90
C GLN A 50 12.96 -19.20 -7.14
N PRO A 51 12.48 -19.82 -8.24
CA PRO A 51 11.93 -19.05 -9.32
C PRO A 51 10.69 -18.33 -8.80
N LEU A 52 10.73 -17.00 -8.82
CA LEU A 52 9.57 -16.17 -8.56
C LEU A 52 8.54 -16.49 -9.65
N ASP A 53 7.39 -17.04 -9.28
CA ASP A 53 6.36 -17.32 -10.26
C ASP A 53 5.91 -16.01 -10.92
N THR A 54 5.94 -15.96 -12.25
CA THR A 54 5.60 -14.78 -13.04
C THR A 54 4.20 -14.29 -12.71
N SER A 55 3.27 -15.21 -12.39
CA SER A 55 1.91 -14.86 -11.98
C SER A 55 1.91 -14.01 -10.70
N THR A 56 2.70 -14.40 -9.71
CA THR A 56 2.83 -13.72 -8.41
C THR A 56 3.45 -12.33 -8.57
N ALA A 57 4.47 -12.23 -9.44
CA ALA A 57 5.11 -10.95 -9.76
C ALA A 57 4.13 -9.98 -10.43
N VAL A 58 3.36 -10.46 -11.42
CA VAL A 58 2.35 -9.64 -12.11
C VAL A 58 1.25 -9.22 -11.13
N THR A 59 0.75 -10.13 -10.30
CA THR A 59 -0.26 -9.80 -9.27
C THR A 59 0.24 -8.73 -8.31
N ALA A 60 1.47 -8.85 -7.82
CA ALA A 60 2.07 -7.85 -6.92
C ALA A 60 2.18 -6.47 -7.59
N ILE A 61 2.61 -6.42 -8.86
CA ILE A 61 2.70 -5.18 -9.64
C ILE A 61 1.31 -4.55 -9.83
N VAL A 62 0.31 -5.35 -10.23
CA VAL A 62 -1.07 -4.88 -10.43
C VAL A 62 -1.63 -4.30 -9.13
N LEU A 63 -1.45 -4.99 -8.01
CA LEU A 63 -1.90 -4.51 -6.70
C LEU A 63 -1.19 -3.22 -6.29
N ALA A 64 0.13 -3.12 -6.49
CA ALA A 64 0.88 -1.90 -6.22
C ALA A 64 0.39 -0.72 -7.08
N LEU A 65 0.09 -0.95 -8.37
CA LEU A 65 -0.50 0.06 -9.24
C LEU A 65 -1.90 0.50 -8.77
N VAL A 66 -2.74 -0.44 -8.30
CA VAL A 66 -4.04 -0.12 -7.69
C VAL A 66 -3.87 0.73 -6.44
N MET A 67 -2.94 0.38 -5.55
CA MET A 67 -2.63 1.18 -4.35
C MET A 67 -2.18 2.59 -4.73
N GLN A 68 -1.28 2.70 -5.72
CA GLN A 68 -0.75 3.97 -6.17
C GLN A 68 -1.82 4.86 -6.81
N THR A 69 -2.65 4.29 -7.68
CA THR A 69 -3.77 5.01 -8.32
C THR A 69 -4.79 5.48 -7.30
N CYS A 70 -5.14 4.66 -6.30
CA CYS A 70 -6.02 5.06 -5.22
C CYS A 70 -5.42 6.21 -4.39
N TYR A 71 -4.13 6.10 -4.04
CA TYR A 71 -3.42 7.14 -3.30
C TYR A 71 -3.41 8.48 -4.04
N TRP A 72 -3.03 8.49 -5.32
CA TRP A 72 -3.00 9.72 -6.13
C TRP A 72 -4.39 10.28 -6.40
N ALA A 73 -5.38 9.41 -6.67
CA ALA A 73 -6.76 9.83 -6.85
C ALA A 73 -7.29 10.55 -5.60
N ARG A 74 -6.99 10.02 -4.42
CA ARG A 74 -7.32 10.68 -3.15
C ARG A 74 -6.51 11.96 -2.97
N TYR A 75 -5.19 11.93 -3.17
CA TYR A 75 -4.31 13.08 -2.97
C TYR A 75 -4.72 14.29 -3.81
N LEU A 76 -5.14 14.06 -5.05
CA LEU A 76 -5.51 15.14 -5.97
C LEU A 76 -6.96 15.60 -5.84
N ARG A 77 -7.87 14.77 -5.32
CA ARG A 77 -9.33 15.04 -5.43
C ARG A 77 -10.11 14.98 -4.13
N VAL A 78 -9.56 14.42 -3.04
CA VAL A 78 -10.35 14.12 -1.84
C VAL A 78 -9.60 14.53 -0.57
N PRO A 79 -10.07 15.53 0.18
CA PRO A 79 -9.50 15.88 1.47
C PRO A 79 -9.70 14.72 2.47
N VAL A 80 -8.78 14.57 3.42
CA VAL A 80 -8.91 13.58 4.49
C VAL A 80 -10.02 14.05 5.44
N PRO A 81 -11.12 13.29 5.60
CA PRO A 81 -12.15 13.65 6.57
C PRO A 81 -11.64 13.38 7.99
N ALA A 82 -12.12 14.17 8.95
CA ALA A 82 -12.05 13.86 10.38
C ALA A 82 -13.40 13.25 10.80
N PRO A 83 -13.64 11.93 10.57
CA PRO A 83 -14.98 11.35 10.66
C PRO A 83 -15.53 11.34 12.09
N PHE A 84 -14.66 11.21 13.09
CA PHE A 84 -14.99 11.21 14.52
C PHE A 84 -13.72 11.44 15.33
N ARG A 85 -13.86 11.87 16.59
CA ARG A 85 -12.74 12.00 17.53
C ARG A 85 -12.57 10.69 18.32
N GLY A 86 -11.42 10.06 18.24
CA GLY A 86 -11.16 8.79 18.92
C GLY A 86 -9.68 8.49 19.10
N ALA A 87 -9.12 8.82 20.27
CA ALA A 87 -7.70 8.65 20.56
C ALA A 87 -7.21 7.20 20.35
N PHE A 88 -7.99 6.21 20.77
CA PHE A 88 -7.64 4.79 20.59
C PHE A 88 -7.60 4.38 19.10
N ALA A 89 -8.62 4.75 18.33
CA ALA A 89 -8.67 4.44 16.90
C ALA A 89 -7.56 5.15 16.11
N GLY A 90 -7.27 6.41 16.46
CA GLY A 90 -6.15 7.15 15.89
C GLY A 90 -4.80 6.48 16.16
N HIS A 91 -4.53 6.10 17.42
CA HIS A 91 -3.32 5.39 17.81
C HIS A 91 -3.19 4.02 17.14
N LEU A 92 -4.29 3.26 17.03
CA LEU A 92 -4.27 1.96 16.36
C LEU A 92 -3.89 2.08 14.88
N LEU A 93 -4.41 3.10 14.19
CA LEU A 93 -4.07 3.38 12.79
C LEU A 93 -2.61 3.83 12.63
N MET A 94 -2.13 4.71 13.52
CA MET A 94 -0.72 5.12 13.53
C MET A 94 0.22 3.94 13.83
N PHE A 95 -0.17 3.04 14.73
CA PHE A 95 0.58 1.81 14.99
C PHE A 95 0.59 0.89 13.75
N ALA A 96 -0.57 0.68 13.11
CA ALA A 96 -0.67 -0.11 11.88
C ALA A 96 0.18 0.46 10.72
N SER A 97 0.29 1.80 10.63
CA SER A 97 1.20 2.47 9.70
C SER A 97 2.66 2.06 9.94
N ARG A 98 3.12 2.09 11.20
CA ARG A 98 4.48 1.67 11.57
C ARG A 98 4.73 0.19 11.24
N VAL A 99 3.79 -0.69 11.57
CA VAL A 99 3.88 -2.13 11.27
C VAL A 99 3.99 -2.38 9.77
N SER A 100 3.18 -1.68 8.96
CA SER A 100 3.20 -1.81 7.50
C SER A 100 4.56 -1.42 6.92
N PHE A 101 5.19 -0.37 7.44
CA PHE A 101 6.53 0.06 7.03
C PHE A 101 7.61 -0.96 7.40
N PHE A 102 7.58 -1.49 8.63
CA PHE A 102 8.53 -2.55 9.04
C PHE A 102 8.41 -3.80 8.17
N PHE A 103 7.18 -4.21 7.85
CA PHE A 103 6.96 -5.36 6.98
C PHE A 103 7.50 -5.11 5.57
N GLY A 104 7.27 -3.91 5.01
CA GLY A 104 7.85 -3.50 3.72
C GLY A 104 9.38 -3.56 3.73
N GLY A 105 10.01 -3.02 4.76
CA GLY A 105 11.47 -3.05 4.91
C GLY A 105 12.05 -4.47 5.03
N ALA A 106 11.41 -5.34 5.82
CA ALA A 106 11.83 -6.74 5.97
C ALA A 106 11.74 -7.50 4.64
N LEU A 107 10.67 -7.26 3.87
CA LEU A 107 10.50 -7.85 2.55
C LEU A 107 11.58 -7.37 1.57
N PHE A 108 11.89 -6.07 1.56
CA PHE A 108 12.97 -5.53 0.73
C PHE A 108 14.32 -6.18 1.05
N ALA A 109 14.66 -6.26 2.34
CA ALA A 109 15.90 -6.91 2.77
C ALA A 109 15.95 -8.36 2.28
N ALA A 110 14.88 -9.13 2.48
CA ALA A 110 14.80 -10.53 2.06
C ALA A 110 14.98 -10.70 0.53
N ILE A 111 14.38 -9.82 -0.27
CA ILE A 111 14.49 -9.87 -1.74
C ILE A 111 15.89 -9.44 -2.19
N PHE A 112 16.42 -8.33 -1.65
CA PHE A 112 17.69 -7.74 -2.05
C PHE A 112 18.88 -8.64 -1.68
N PHE A 113 18.94 -9.15 -0.45
CA PHE A 113 20.04 -10.03 -0.02
C PHE A 113 20.11 -11.34 -0.83
N ARG A 114 19.00 -11.79 -1.45
CA ARG A 114 18.94 -13.05 -2.19
C ARG A 114 19.08 -12.90 -3.71
N HIS A 115 18.71 -11.76 -4.30
CA HIS A 115 18.77 -11.55 -5.76
C HIS A 115 20.15 -11.11 -6.30
N VAL A 116 21.12 -10.88 -5.41
CA VAL A 116 22.50 -10.50 -5.77
C VAL A 116 23.34 -11.59 -6.47
N PRO A 117 23.15 -12.93 -6.31
CA PRO A 117 24.10 -13.90 -6.87
C PRO A 117 23.70 -14.59 -8.19
N GLN A 118 22.67 -14.16 -8.95
CA GLN A 118 22.32 -14.87 -10.20
C GLN A 118 21.92 -13.92 -11.34
N LEU A 119 22.92 -13.44 -12.08
CA LEU A 119 22.76 -12.87 -13.42
C LEU A 119 23.84 -13.42 -14.35
N ASP A 120 23.71 -14.70 -14.74
CA ASP A 120 24.66 -15.35 -15.65
C ASP A 120 24.12 -15.66 -17.06
N VAL A 121 22.91 -15.20 -17.46
CA VAL A 121 22.34 -15.65 -18.77
C VAL A 121 21.61 -14.58 -19.62
N LEU A 122 21.60 -13.29 -19.29
CA LEU A 122 21.11 -12.20 -20.18
C LEU A 122 21.84 -10.88 -19.84
N PRO A 123 21.92 -9.84 -20.71
CA PRO A 123 22.72 -8.63 -20.46
C PRO A 123 22.43 -8.04 -19.06
N PRO A 124 23.39 -8.10 -18.12
CA PRO A 124 23.11 -8.20 -16.69
C PRO A 124 22.51 -6.93 -16.06
N VAL A 125 22.62 -5.76 -16.70
CA VAL A 125 22.20 -4.51 -16.05
C VAL A 125 20.69 -4.31 -16.11
N GLY A 126 20.04 -4.61 -17.24
CA GLY A 126 18.64 -4.27 -17.48
C GLY A 126 17.65 -5.05 -16.62
N GLN A 127 17.87 -6.36 -16.46
CA GLN A 127 16.97 -7.23 -15.71
C GLN A 127 17.12 -7.04 -14.19
N GLY A 128 18.35 -6.82 -13.71
CA GLY A 128 18.61 -6.45 -12.32
C GLY A 128 17.97 -5.11 -11.97
N LEU A 129 18.10 -4.12 -12.85
CA LEU A 129 17.48 -2.81 -12.69
C LEU A 129 15.95 -2.89 -12.69
N ALA A 130 15.34 -3.65 -13.61
CA ALA A 130 13.88 -3.82 -13.64
C ALA A 130 13.33 -4.46 -12.36
N LYS A 131 14.03 -5.48 -11.83
CA LYS A 131 13.67 -6.10 -10.55
C LYS A 131 13.82 -5.12 -9.39
N ALA A 132 14.93 -4.39 -9.32
CA ALA A 132 15.16 -3.37 -8.29
C ALA A 132 14.08 -2.28 -8.33
N LEU A 133 13.73 -1.78 -9.52
CA LEU A 133 12.65 -0.81 -9.71
C LEU A 133 11.28 -1.38 -9.32
N GLY A 134 11.01 -2.64 -9.63
CA GLY A 134 9.77 -3.31 -9.22
C GLY A 134 9.63 -3.40 -7.70
N VAL A 135 10.71 -3.78 -7.00
CA VAL A 135 10.73 -3.83 -5.53
C VAL A 135 10.60 -2.42 -4.94
N MET A 136 11.30 -1.43 -5.49
CA MET A 136 11.17 -0.03 -5.10
C MET A 136 9.74 0.48 -5.29
N GLY A 137 9.07 0.10 -6.38
CA GLY A 137 7.66 0.42 -6.61
C GLY A 137 6.73 -0.20 -5.56
N LEU A 138 6.97 -1.46 -5.18
CA LEU A 138 6.23 -2.13 -4.11
C LEU A 138 6.42 -1.44 -2.75
N LEU A 139 7.66 -1.09 -2.41
CA LEU A 139 7.97 -0.35 -1.19
C LEU A 139 7.31 1.02 -1.17
N PHE A 140 7.36 1.71 -2.30
CA PHE A 140 6.74 3.00 -2.43
C PHE A 140 5.21 2.91 -2.25
N ALA A 141 4.56 1.89 -2.82
CA ALA A 141 3.13 1.64 -2.60
C ALA A 141 2.83 1.36 -1.12
N ALA A 142 3.64 0.53 -0.45
CA ALA A 142 3.50 0.26 0.99
C ALA A 142 3.71 1.52 1.83
N PHE A 143 4.66 2.38 1.47
CA PHE A 143 4.89 3.67 2.09
C PHE A 143 3.69 4.62 1.90
N CYS A 144 3.13 4.69 0.69
CA CYS A 144 1.94 5.50 0.43
C CYS A 144 0.75 5.03 1.27
N PHE A 145 0.59 3.72 1.46
CA PHE A 145 -0.43 3.16 2.34
C PHE A 145 -0.19 3.51 3.82
N SER A 146 1.04 3.36 4.31
CA SER A 146 1.37 3.72 5.70
C SER A 146 1.15 5.21 5.97
N LEU A 147 1.49 6.07 5.01
CA LEU A 147 1.27 7.51 5.13
C LEU A 147 -0.22 7.87 5.17
N GLU A 148 -1.04 7.16 4.38
CA GLU A 148 -2.49 7.36 4.38
C GLU A 148 -3.12 6.92 5.71
N LEU A 149 -2.69 5.80 6.29
CA LEU A 149 -3.11 5.36 7.62
C LEU A 149 -2.71 6.35 8.72
N GLU A 150 -1.49 6.90 8.64
CA GLU A 150 -1.02 7.89 9.63
C GLU A 150 -1.84 9.19 9.52
N ARG A 151 -2.10 9.68 8.30
CA ARG A 151 -2.95 10.86 8.07
C ARG A 151 -4.36 10.67 8.62
N LEU A 152 -4.97 9.51 8.36
CA LEU A 152 -6.29 9.19 8.89
C LEU A 152 -6.27 9.07 10.42
N GLY A 153 -5.23 8.43 10.97
CA GLY A 153 -5.07 8.27 12.41
C GLY A 153 -4.99 9.62 13.13
N ARG A 154 -4.20 10.56 12.60
CA ARG A 154 -4.12 11.94 13.12
C ARG A 154 -5.44 12.69 12.99
N ALA A 155 -6.11 12.60 11.84
CA ALA A 155 -7.41 13.25 11.64
C ALA A 155 -8.49 12.74 12.61
N ILE A 156 -8.44 11.45 12.97
CA ILE A 156 -9.33 10.85 13.96
C ILE A 156 -8.93 11.24 15.39
N GLU A 157 -7.64 11.40 15.68
CA GLU A 157 -7.17 11.83 17.00
C GLU A 157 -7.56 13.29 17.29
N GLU A 158 -7.33 14.19 16.34
CA GLU A 158 -7.64 15.62 16.42
C GLU A 158 -9.16 15.85 16.44
N GLY A 159 -9.92 15.07 15.66
CA GLY A 159 -11.37 15.25 15.50
C GLY A 159 -11.73 16.51 14.69
N PRO A 160 -13.02 16.73 14.39
CA PRO A 160 -13.45 17.95 13.69
C PRO A 160 -13.09 19.19 14.53
N ALA A 161 -12.52 20.21 13.87
CA ALA A 161 -12.14 21.47 14.52
C ALA A 161 -13.31 22.01 15.35
N ARG A 162 -13.07 22.31 16.63
CA ARG A 162 -14.03 23.03 17.47
C ARG A 162 -14.13 24.44 16.91
N ASP A 163 -15.19 24.73 16.16
CA ASP A 163 -15.69 26.08 16.02
C ASP A 163 -16.01 26.56 17.44
N SER A 164 -15.09 27.36 17.99
CA SER A 164 -15.11 27.91 19.35
C SER A 164 -15.52 29.36 19.28
#